data_AF-A0A2U8W1K7-F1
#
_entry.id   AF-A0A2U8W1K7-F1
#
_cell.length_a   1.000
_cell.length_b   1.000
_cell.length_c   1.000
_cell.angle_alpha   90.00
_cell.angle_beta   90.00
_cell.angle_gamma   90.00
#
_symmetry.space_group_name_H-M   'P 1'
#
loop_
_entity.id
_entity.type
_entity.pdbx_description
1 polymer ?
#
loop_
_entity_poly.entity_id
_entity_poly.type
_entity_poly.pdbx_seq_one_letter_code
_entity_poly.pdbx_strand_id
1 'polypeptide(L)'
;MTEPRCFQPPWRVVELQGAYRVEDVNGLAVASVFFVEDAVRRGATGRLSKEEAWQVAFRVAIMPDVESVLMGCGTECDEAHVSAAWAAQ
;
A
#
# COMPACT_ATOMS: atom_id res chain seq x y z
N MET A 1 -2.84 -18.85 14.77
CA MET A 1 -3.25 -17.61 14.08
C MET A 1 -1.98 -16.96 13.58
N THR A 2 -1.87 -16.72 12.28
CA THR A 2 -0.68 -16.12 11.67
C THR A 2 -0.63 -14.64 12.06
N GLU A 3 0.52 -14.14 12.48
CA GLU A 3 0.71 -12.72 12.83
C GLU A 3 0.22 -11.81 11.69
N PRO A 4 -0.41 -10.67 12.01
CA PRO A 4 -0.85 -9.71 11.01
C PRO A 4 0.35 -9.26 10.18
N ARG A 5 0.25 -9.36 8.85
CA ARG A 5 1.31 -8.93 7.93
C ARG A 5 1.39 -7.42 7.93
N CYS A 6 2.43 -6.87 8.53
CA CYS A 6 2.75 -5.45 8.42
C CYS A 6 3.52 -5.20 7.12
N PHE A 7 2.91 -4.49 6.16
CA PHE A 7 3.57 -4.06 4.93
C PHE A 7 4.60 -2.98 5.24
N GLN A 8 5.88 -3.26 5.00
CA GLN A 8 6.96 -2.40 5.46
C GLN A 8 7.14 -1.18 4.55
N PRO A 9 7.11 0.06 5.07
CA PRO A 9 7.45 1.24 4.30
C PRO A 9 8.95 1.25 3.93
N PRO A 10 9.37 2.03 2.92
CA PRO A 10 8.54 2.81 2.00
C PRO A 10 7.84 1.92 0.97
N TRP A 11 6.61 2.26 0.62
CA TRP A 11 5.94 1.60 -0.51
C TRP A 11 6.30 2.30 -1.81
N ARG A 12 6.46 1.52 -2.89
CA ARG A 12 6.84 2.02 -4.22
C ARG A 12 5.84 1.61 -5.27
N VAL A 13 5.61 2.48 -6.24
CA VAL A 13 4.81 2.16 -7.43
C VAL A 13 5.72 1.60 -8.51
N VAL A 14 5.38 0.42 -9.02
CA VAL A 14 6.05 -0.28 -10.12
C VAL A 14 5.11 -0.35 -11.30
N GLU A 15 5.54 0.17 -12.45
CA GLU A 15 4.77 0.08 -13.70
C GLU A 15 4.91 -1.32 -14.31
N LEU A 16 3.78 -1.92 -14.64
CA LEU A 16 3.64 -3.19 -15.34
C LEU A 16 2.85 -2.98 -16.64
N GLN A 17 2.83 -3.99 -17.51
CA GLN A 17 2.04 -3.93 -18.74
C GLN A 17 0.54 -3.90 -18.42
N GLY A 18 -0.06 -2.71 -18.52
CA GLY A 18 -1.50 -2.48 -18.27
C GLY A 18 -1.89 -2.39 -16.80
N ALA A 19 -0.93 -2.26 -15.89
CA ALA A 19 -1.20 -2.09 -14.46
C ALA A 19 -0.07 -1.33 -13.74
N TYR A 20 -0.41 -0.74 -12.60
CA TYR A 20 0.55 -0.28 -11.61
C TYR A 20 0.47 -1.17 -10.38
N ARG A 21 1.62 -1.68 -9.92
CA ARG A 21 1.72 -2.47 -8.70
C ARG A 21 2.35 -1.63 -7.60
N VAL A 22 1.74 -1.62 -6.42
CA VAL A 22 2.35 -1.03 -5.23
C VAL A 22 3.06 -2.15 -4.48
N GLU A 23 4.34 -1.97 -4.20
CA GLU A 23 5.18 -2.93 -3.50
C GLU A 23 5.70 -2.34 -2.19
N ASP A 24 5.83 -3.17 -1.17
CA ASP A 24 6.56 -2.83 0.05
C ASP A 24 8.09 -2.89 -0.19
N VAL A 25 8.88 -2.52 0.82
CA VAL A 25 10.37 -2.54 0.72
C VAL A 25 10.92 -3.94 0.38
N ASN A 26 10.21 -5.00 0.77
CA ASN A 26 10.57 -6.39 0.53
C ASN A 26 10.10 -6.91 -0.85
N GLY A 27 9.42 -6.07 -1.64
CA GLY A 27 8.86 -6.45 -2.94
C GLY A 27 7.52 -7.19 -2.85
N LEU A 28 6.88 -7.19 -1.68
CA LEU A 28 5.55 -7.77 -1.52
C LEU A 28 4.51 -6.88 -2.18
N ALA A 29 3.65 -7.46 -3.01
CA ALA A 29 2.56 -6.74 -3.67
C ALA A 29 1.50 -6.31 -2.65
N VAL A 30 1.43 -5.01 -2.38
CA VAL A 30 0.43 -4.37 -1.51
C VAL A 30 -0.88 -4.15 -2.27
N ALA A 31 -0.78 -3.63 -3.51
CA ALA A 31 -1.94 -3.36 -4.35
C ALA A 31 -1.61 -3.50 -5.84
N SER A 32 -2.64 -3.69 -6.67
CA SER A 32 -2.52 -3.65 -8.13
C SER A 32 -3.68 -2.87 -8.73
N VAL A 33 -3.35 -1.86 -9.53
CA VAL A 33 -4.30 -0.96 -10.17
C VAL A 33 -4.22 -1.16 -11.68
N PHE A 34 -5.28 -1.70 -12.27
CA PHE A 34 -5.35 -1.99 -13.70
C PHE A 34 -5.87 -0.79 -14.48
N PHE A 35 -5.29 -0.55 -15.66
CA PHE A 35 -5.73 0.50 -16.57
C PHE A 35 -5.90 0.00 -17.99
N VAL A 36 -6.52 0.83 -18.82
CA VAL A 36 -6.59 0.64 -20.27
C VAL A 36 -6.13 1.91 -20.97
N GLU A 37 -5.10 1.77 -21.80
CA GLU A 37 -4.57 2.88 -22.61
C GLU A 37 -5.51 3.20 -23.78
N ASP A 38 -6.12 2.17 -24.38
CA ASP A 38 -7.04 2.34 -25.49
C ASP A 38 -8.34 3.05 -25.07
N ALA A 39 -8.55 4.24 -25.62
CA ALA A 39 -9.69 5.11 -25.28
C ALA A 39 -11.05 4.51 -25.69
N VAL A 40 -11.10 3.74 -26.79
CA VAL A 40 -12.32 3.10 -27.27
C VAL A 40 -12.74 2.00 -26.29
N ARG A 41 -11.79 1.18 -25.83
CA ARG A 41 -12.02 0.15 -24.82
C ARG A 41 -12.34 0.75 -23.45
N ARG A 42 -11.77 1.91 -23.10
CA ARG A 42 -12.06 2.62 -21.85
C ARG A 42 -13.54 2.99 -21.72
N GLY A 43 -14.11 3.60 -22.76
CA GLY A 43 -15.51 4.00 -22.79
C GLY A 43 -16.50 2.83 -22.66
N ALA A 44 -16.11 1.64 -23.13
CA ALA A 44 -16.97 0.45 -23.06
C ALA A 44 -16.86 -0.34 -21.74
N THR A 45 -15.75 -0.21 -20.99
CA THR A 45 -15.49 -1.04 -19.79
C THR A 45 -15.47 -0.27 -18.48
N GLY A 46 -15.55 1.07 -18.50
CA GLY A 46 -15.49 1.89 -17.29
C GLY A 46 -14.14 1.77 -16.55
N ARG A 47 -13.08 1.40 -17.26
CA ARG A 47 -11.75 1.20 -16.69
C ARG A 47 -10.99 2.53 -16.58
N LEU A 48 -10.03 2.56 -15.65
CA LEU A 48 -9.17 3.72 -15.46
C LEU A 48 -8.26 3.95 -16.68
N SER A 49 -7.97 5.21 -16.94
CA SER A 49 -6.83 5.61 -17.74
C SER A 49 -5.51 5.29 -17.05
N LYS A 50 -4.42 5.32 -17.81
CA LYS A 50 -3.07 5.17 -17.28
C LYS A 50 -2.78 6.23 -16.20
N GLU A 51 -3.12 7.49 -16.48
CA GLU A 51 -2.92 8.61 -15.55
C GLU A 51 -3.75 8.44 -14.27
N GLU A 52 -5.04 8.09 -14.39
CA GLU A 52 -5.91 7.87 -13.22
C GLU A 52 -5.42 6.68 -12.38
N ALA A 53 -4.97 5.60 -13.03
CA ALA A 53 -4.42 4.46 -12.32
C ALA A 53 -3.10 4.79 -11.63
N TRP A 54 -2.23 5.60 -12.25
CA TRP A 54 -1.02 6.10 -11.62
C TRP A 54 -1.36 6.94 -10.39
N GLN A 55 -2.32 7.86 -10.48
CA GLN A 55 -2.76 8.70 -9.36
C GLN A 55 -3.29 7.86 -8.19
N VAL A 56 -4.09 6.83 -8.47
CA VAL A 56 -4.58 5.90 -7.44
C VAL A 56 -3.43 5.12 -6.82
N ALA A 57 -2.54 4.54 -7.63
CA ALA A 57 -1.40 3.78 -7.14
C ALA A 57 -0.45 4.64 -6.29
N PHE A 58 -0.20 5.88 -6.72
CA PHE A 58 0.62 6.84 -5.97
C PHE A 58 0.00 7.18 -4.62
N ARG A 59 -1.31 7.46 -4.57
CA ARG A 59 -2.03 7.72 -3.31
C ARG A 59 -1.97 6.54 -2.33
N VAL A 60 -1.98 5.31 -2.84
CA VAL A 60 -1.79 4.12 -2.01
C VAL A 60 -0.35 4.04 -1.50
N ALA A 61 0.65 4.31 -2.35
CA ALA A 61 2.05 4.25 -1.97
C ALA A 61 2.45 5.26 -0.88
N ILE A 62 1.83 6.43 -0.83
CA ILE A 62 2.06 7.45 0.22
C ILE A 62 1.27 7.20 1.51
N MET A 63 0.45 6.15 1.57
CA MET A 63 -0.39 5.87 2.74
C MET A 63 0.42 5.75 4.04
N PRO A 64 1.59 5.07 4.08
CA PRO A 64 2.39 5.01 5.30
C PRO A 64 2.85 6.39 5.79
N ASP A 65 3.21 7.29 4.87
CA ASP A 65 3.57 8.67 5.21
C ASP A 65 2.38 9.45 5.76
N VAL A 66 1.20 9.31 5.12
CA VAL A 66 -0.05 9.94 5.60
C VAL A 66 -0.43 9.40 6.97
N GLU A 67 -0.34 8.09 7.20
CA GLU A 67 -0.57 7.47 8.50
C GLU A 67 0.40 8.01 9.54
N SER A 68 1.70 8.14 9.22
CA SER A 68 2.69 8.72 10.13
C SER A 68 2.36 10.18 10.49
N VAL A 69 1.79 10.96 9.58
CA VAL A 69 1.38 12.36 9.82
C VAL A 69 0.09 12.42 10.63
N LEU A 70 -0.89 11.58 10.32
CA LEU A 70 -2.16 11.51 11.04
C LEU A 70 -1.96 10.99 12.48
N MET A 71 -1.13 9.95 12.65
CA MET A 71 -0.75 9.38 13.95
C MET A 71 0.30 10.24 14.67
N GLY A 72 1.07 11.08 13.96
CA GLY A 72 1.95 12.08 14.58
C GLY A 72 1.17 13.16 15.37
N CYS A 73 -0.14 13.27 15.19
CA CYS A 73 -1.03 14.09 16.01
C CYS A 73 -1.69 13.30 17.17
N GLY A 74 -1.37 12.01 17.34
CA GLY A 74 -1.94 11.19 18.40
C GLY A 74 -1.12 9.94 18.69
N THR A 75 -0.57 9.90 19.89
CA THR A 75 -0.08 8.74 20.65
C THR A 75 1.40 8.36 20.47
N GLU A 76 2.13 8.60 21.56
CA GLU A 76 3.16 7.72 22.12
C GLU A 76 2.95 6.28 21.62
N CYS A 77 3.89 5.78 20.81
CA CYS A 77 3.95 4.37 20.48
C CYS A 77 4.21 3.60 21.77
N ASP A 78 3.16 2.97 22.33
CA ASP A 78 3.22 2.10 23.49
C ASP A 78 4.41 1.13 23.36
N GLU A 79 5.44 1.41 24.15
CA GLU A 79 6.65 0.62 24.38
C GLU A 79 6.32 -0.64 25.22
N ALA A 80 5.16 -1.25 25.02
CA ALA A 80 4.60 -2.19 25.98
C ALA A 80 3.90 -3.38 25.31
N HIS A 81 4.53 -4.03 24.33
CA HIS A 81 4.20 -5.43 24.01
C HIS A 81 5.34 -6.21 23.32
N VAL A 82 6.61 -5.91 23.67
CA VAL A 82 7.68 -6.90 23.49
C VAL A 82 7.59 -7.91 24.64
N SER A 83 6.78 -8.95 24.41
CA SER A 83 7.06 -10.33 24.83
C SER A 83 7.61 -10.53 26.26
N ALA A 84 6.89 -10.07 27.28
CA ALA A 84 7.05 -10.51 28.67
C ALA A 84 6.01 -11.59 29.06
N ALA A 85 5.79 -12.60 28.21
CA ALA A 85 4.86 -13.69 28.50
C ALA A 85 5.48 -15.09 28.42
N TRP A 86 6.81 -15.21 28.27
CA TRP A 86 7.50 -16.51 28.25
C TRP A 86 8.57 -16.69 29.34
N ALA A 87 8.34 -16.20 30.56
CA ALA A 87 9.25 -16.45 31.69
C ALA A 87 8.58 -16.41 33.08
N ALA A 88 7.64 -17.32 33.34
CA ALA A 88 7.37 -17.93 34.66
C ALA A 88 6.17 -18.88 34.45
N GLN A 89 6.42 -20.18 34.28
CA GLN A 89 6.33 -21.19 35.35
C GLN A 89 4.94 -21.33 35.94
#